data_AF-A0AAD5Y1B7-F1
#
_entry.id   AF-A0AAD5Y1B7-F1
#
_cell.length_a   1.000
_cell.length_b   1.000
_cell.length_c   1.000
_cell.angle_alpha   90.00
_cell.angle_beta   90.00
_cell.angle_gamma   90.00
#
_symmetry.space_group_name_H-M   'P 1'
#
loop_
_entity.id
_entity.type
_entity.pdbx_description
1 polymer ?
#
loop_
_entity_poly.entity_id
_entity_poly.type
_entity_poly.pdbx_seq_one_letter_code
_entity_poly.pdbx_strand_id
1 'polypeptide(L)'
;MTDPPSELYENGYVVKDPFFHFPTPQIRWVDPESLIPHEYTSKLGLNNLLKHLKTLSTTSPLPMPVVTSSNPPVILDGHHRVAASIAMGITRVPVWIVDIGDDDPPSEKKKSLEDELRIEEERTSIRCYATKDNSRIKMSDIAKSARAGTVGFGIKGRKIRLKKFTNFFSTLGTRHVAVVAHNGLEVKLEKVTPRIMWGVWASSGRLNATDVIVHQKSQLKF
;
A
#
# COMPACT_ATOMS: atom_id res chain seq x y z
N MET A 1 23.22 23.69 -12.56
CA MET A 1 22.68 22.43 -12.03
C MET A 1 21.78 21.87 -13.12
N THR A 2 22.29 20.92 -13.88
CA THR A 2 21.55 20.21 -14.93
C THR A 2 20.91 18.99 -14.31
N ASP A 3 19.60 18.82 -14.48
CA ASP A 3 18.92 17.60 -14.07
C ASP A 3 19.58 16.38 -14.74
N PRO A 4 19.71 15.25 -14.03
CA PRO A 4 20.28 14.04 -14.61
C PRO A 4 19.39 13.49 -15.75
N PRO A 5 19.98 12.76 -16.70
CA PRO A 5 19.27 12.30 -17.89
C PRO A 5 18.07 11.41 -17.55
N SER A 6 16.95 11.64 -18.25
CA SER A 6 15.66 10.95 -18.11
C SER A 6 15.70 9.44 -18.40
N GLU A 7 16.82 8.91 -18.90
CA GLU A 7 17.00 7.49 -19.24
C GLU A 7 17.19 6.57 -18.02
N LEU A 8 17.40 7.12 -16.81
CA LEU A 8 17.47 6.32 -15.57
C LEU A 8 16.09 5.84 -15.05
N TYR A 9 14.99 6.20 -15.71
CA TYR A 9 13.62 5.88 -15.29
C TYR A 9 12.96 4.73 -16.07
N GLU A 10 13.57 4.20 -17.14
CA GLU A 10 12.86 3.28 -18.07
C GLU A 10 12.69 1.84 -17.57
N ASN A 11 13.38 1.42 -16.50
CA ASN A 11 13.26 0.07 -15.97
C ASN A 11 12.47 0.01 -14.66
N GLY A 12 11.29 0.61 -14.67
CA GLY A 12 10.28 0.51 -13.60
C GLY A 12 10.06 -0.94 -13.19
N TYR A 13 10.05 -1.17 -11.88
CA TYR A 13 9.92 -2.51 -11.27
C TYR A 13 8.51 -3.05 -11.47
N VAL A 14 8.24 -3.59 -12.66
CA VAL A 14 7.08 -4.45 -12.89
C VAL A 14 7.48 -5.84 -12.41
N VAL A 15 6.85 -6.33 -11.34
CA VAL A 15 6.86 -7.77 -11.06
C VAL A 15 6.29 -8.42 -12.32
N LYS A 16 7.14 -9.10 -13.10
CA LYS A 16 6.73 -9.83 -14.30
C LYS A 16 6.05 -11.12 -13.88
N ASP A 17 4.91 -10.99 -13.21
CA ASP A 17 3.96 -12.07 -13.09
C ASP A 17 3.04 -11.95 -14.32
N PRO A 18 2.93 -12.99 -15.18
CA PRO A 18 2.09 -12.93 -16.38
C PRO A 18 0.62 -12.63 -16.04
N PHE A 19 0.20 -12.82 -14.79
CA PHE A 19 -1.14 -12.53 -14.31
C PHE A 19 -1.27 -11.13 -13.68
N PHE A 20 -0.17 -10.49 -13.27
CA PHE A 20 -0.19 -9.17 -12.64
C PHE A 20 0.73 -8.18 -13.36
N HIS A 21 0.15 -7.39 -14.24
CA HIS A 21 0.77 -6.16 -14.73
C HIS A 21 0.66 -5.08 -13.66
N PHE A 22 1.60 -5.07 -12.70
CA PHE A 22 1.63 -3.98 -11.71
C PHE A 22 2.01 -2.68 -12.41
N PRO A 23 1.22 -1.59 -12.25
CA PRO A 23 1.70 -0.29 -12.65
C PRO A 23 3.00 -0.01 -11.90
N THR A 24 3.97 0.62 -12.57
CA THR A 24 5.21 1.05 -11.92
C THR A 24 4.84 1.85 -10.67
N PRO A 25 5.28 1.42 -9.47
CA PRO A 25 4.81 2.03 -8.24
C PRO A 25 5.26 3.49 -8.19
N GLN A 26 4.31 4.40 -8.06
CA GLN A 26 4.59 5.82 -7.86
C GLN A 26 5.04 6.02 -6.40
N ILE A 27 6.35 6.12 -6.18
CA ILE A 27 6.92 6.28 -4.84
C ILE A 27 7.21 7.76 -4.58
N ARG A 28 6.78 8.27 -3.41
CA ARG A 28 7.10 9.63 -2.96
C ARG A 28 7.65 9.62 -1.55
N TRP A 29 8.56 10.55 -1.25
CA TRP A 29 8.99 10.85 0.11
C TRP A 29 8.17 12.00 0.66
N VAL A 30 7.37 11.72 1.67
CA VAL A 30 6.40 12.67 2.25
C VAL A 30 6.66 12.86 3.72
N ASP A 31 6.26 14.01 4.25
CA ASP A 31 6.23 14.24 5.69
C ASP A 31 5.18 13.30 6.32
N PRO A 32 5.56 12.38 7.23
CA PRO A 32 4.60 11.46 7.84
C PRO A 32 3.51 12.17 8.65
N GLU A 33 3.75 13.37 9.18
CA GLU A 33 2.73 14.14 9.93
C GLU A 33 1.66 14.75 9.01
N SER A 34 1.96 14.89 7.71
CA SER A 34 1.01 15.37 6.70
C SER A 34 0.00 14.32 6.24
N LEU A 35 0.18 13.06 6.63
CA LEU A 35 -0.66 11.94 6.20
C LEU A 35 -1.89 11.78 7.11
N ILE A 36 -3.07 11.60 6.50
CA ILE A 36 -4.32 11.41 7.24
C ILE A 36 -4.58 9.93 7.50
N PRO A 37 -4.66 9.47 8.76
CA PRO A 37 -5.09 8.11 9.08
C PRO A 37 -6.62 7.96 8.96
N HIS A 38 -7.08 6.80 8.48
CA HIS A 38 -8.51 6.44 8.51
C HIS A 38 -8.86 5.40 9.62
N GLU A 39 -7.84 4.85 10.29
CA GLU A 39 -7.97 3.97 11.46
C GLU A 39 -6.97 4.34 12.56
N TYR A 40 -7.29 3.93 13.79
CA TYR A 40 -6.40 4.10 14.94
C TYR A 40 -5.30 3.05 14.97
N THR A 41 -4.08 3.46 15.31
CA THR A 41 -2.99 2.53 15.63
C THR A 41 -3.11 2.03 17.07
N SER A 42 -3.14 0.71 17.27
CA SER A 42 -3.08 0.15 18.62
C SER A 42 -1.72 0.40 19.29
N LYS A 43 -1.73 0.82 20.57
CA LYS A 43 -0.51 1.08 21.36
C LYS A 43 0.40 -0.14 21.45
N LEU A 44 -0.17 -1.33 21.66
CA LEU A 44 0.59 -2.58 21.70
C LEU A 44 1.26 -2.89 20.35
N GLY A 45 0.52 -2.74 19.25
CA GLY A 45 1.05 -2.96 17.90
C GLY A 45 2.18 -1.99 17.56
N LEU A 46 2.01 -0.71 17.91
CA LEU A 46 3.03 0.32 17.73
C LEU A 46 4.30 0.00 18.53
N ASN A 47 4.16 -0.32 19.82
CA ASN A 47 5.30 -0.66 20.67
C ASN A 47 6.05 -1.90 20.18
N ASN A 48 5.34 -2.93 19.72
CA ASN A 48 5.96 -4.13 19.16
C ASN A 48 6.73 -3.81 17.87
N LEU A 49 6.15 -2.98 16.99
CA LEU A 49 6.82 -2.55 15.78
C LEU A 49 8.07 -1.72 16.09
N LEU A 50 8.00 -0.76 17.01
CA LEU A 50 9.16 0.05 17.42
C LEU A 50 10.30 -0.81 17.97
N LYS A 51 9.99 -1.82 18.79
CA LYS A 51 10.99 -2.79 19.27
C LYS A 51 11.62 -3.56 18.11
N HIS A 52 10.80 -4.03 17.18
CA HIS A 52 11.28 -4.77 16.01
C HIS A 52 12.18 -3.91 15.12
N LEU A 53 11.77 -2.68 14.78
CA LEU A 53 12.55 -1.76 13.92
C LEU A 53 13.95 -1.46 14.51
N LYS A 54 14.08 -1.40 15.84
CA LYS A 54 15.38 -1.22 16.52
C LYS A 54 16.32 -2.43 16.38
N THR A 55 15.77 -3.61 16.08
CA THR A 55 16.55 -4.84 15.91
C THR A 55 16.88 -5.16 14.45
N LEU A 56 16.28 -4.45 13.49
CA LEU A 56 16.49 -4.69 12.08
C LEU A 56 17.86 -4.19 11.62
N SER A 57 18.49 -4.94 10.71
CA SER A 57 19.67 -4.44 9.99
C SER A 57 19.27 -3.28 9.07
N THR A 58 20.22 -2.42 8.73
CA THR A 58 20.01 -1.35 7.74
C THR A 58 19.63 -1.89 6.36
N THR A 59 19.99 -3.14 6.05
CA THR A 59 19.66 -3.87 4.83
C THR A 59 18.38 -4.71 4.92
N SER A 60 17.60 -4.57 5.99
CA SER A 60 16.34 -5.29 6.13
C SER A 60 15.25 -4.64 5.28
N PRO A 61 14.55 -5.38 4.39
CA PRO A 61 13.46 -4.81 3.59
C PRO A 61 12.18 -4.60 4.39
N LEU A 62 11.59 -3.41 4.26
CA LEU A 62 10.31 -3.06 4.88
C LEU A 62 9.27 -2.66 3.83
N PRO A 63 8.01 -3.12 3.94
CA PRO A 63 6.94 -2.70 3.06
C PRO A 63 6.62 -1.21 3.28
N MET A 64 6.53 -0.44 2.21
CA MET A 64 6.14 0.97 2.28
C MET A 64 4.69 1.12 2.78
N PRO A 65 4.31 2.25 3.39
CA PRO A 65 2.90 2.59 3.57
C PRO A 65 2.29 2.86 2.19
N VAL A 66 1.01 2.56 2.05
CA VAL A 66 0.24 2.81 0.83
C VAL A 66 -0.69 3.97 1.12
N VAL A 67 -0.68 4.99 0.27
CA VAL A 67 -1.48 6.20 0.47
C VAL A 67 -2.15 6.62 -0.83
N THR A 68 -3.26 7.34 -0.71
CA THR A 68 -3.97 7.87 -1.88
C THR A 68 -3.19 8.99 -2.56
N SER A 69 -3.38 9.16 -3.88
CA SER A 69 -2.78 10.26 -4.66
C SER A 69 -3.42 11.63 -4.42
N SER A 70 -4.58 11.66 -3.77
CA SER A 70 -5.26 12.89 -3.39
C SER A 70 -4.51 13.74 -2.37
N ASN A 71 -4.86 15.02 -2.28
CA ASN A 71 -4.29 15.98 -1.34
C ASN A 71 -5.36 16.47 -0.33
N PRO A 72 -5.14 16.39 0.99
CA PRO A 72 -4.04 15.68 1.67
C PRO A 72 -4.11 14.15 1.48
N PRO A 73 -2.96 13.44 1.42
CA PRO A 73 -2.94 11.98 1.23
C PRO A 73 -3.50 11.23 2.44
N VAL A 74 -4.25 10.17 2.16
CA VAL A 74 -4.87 9.30 3.18
C VAL A 74 -4.14 7.97 3.20
N ILE A 75 -3.76 7.51 4.38
CA ILE A 75 -3.06 6.23 4.57
C ILE A 75 -4.07 5.11 4.32
N LEU A 76 -3.87 4.28 3.30
CA LEU A 76 -4.68 3.08 3.04
C LEU A 76 -4.15 1.84 3.77
N ASP A 77 -2.82 1.69 3.85
CA ASP A 77 -2.16 0.67 4.65
C ASP A 77 -0.86 1.21 5.26
N GLY A 78 -0.46 0.67 6.41
CA GLY A 78 0.81 0.99 7.05
C GLY A 78 0.71 2.03 8.16
N HIS A 79 -0.46 2.21 8.79
CA HIS A 79 -0.69 3.16 9.88
C HIS A 79 0.32 3.01 11.01
N HIS A 80 0.62 1.79 11.46
CA HIS A 80 1.66 1.55 12.47
C HIS A 80 3.06 1.95 11.99
N ARG A 81 3.38 1.80 10.70
CA ARG A 81 4.70 2.18 10.14
C ARG A 81 4.86 3.69 10.08
N VAL A 82 3.79 4.40 9.68
CA VAL A 82 3.76 5.87 9.70
C VAL A 82 3.87 6.38 11.14
N ALA A 83 3.04 5.88 12.06
CA ALA A 83 3.09 6.26 13.47
C ALA A 83 4.44 5.95 14.13
N ALA A 84 5.07 4.81 13.80
CA ALA A 84 6.41 4.48 14.28
C ALA A 84 7.46 5.46 13.75
N SER A 85 7.34 5.89 12.49
CA SER A 85 8.25 6.87 11.90
C SER A 85 8.18 8.21 12.62
N ILE A 86 6.96 8.71 12.90
CA ILE A 86 6.74 9.92 13.71
C ILE A 86 7.37 9.77 15.09
N ALA A 87 7.09 8.65 15.78
CA ALA A 87 7.64 8.39 17.12
C ALA A 87 9.17 8.28 17.15
N MET A 88 9.80 8.01 16.01
CA MET A 88 11.27 7.95 15.86
C MET A 88 11.89 9.28 15.38
N GLY A 89 11.09 10.33 15.16
CA GLY A 89 11.57 11.61 14.63
C GLY A 89 12.01 11.54 13.17
N ILE A 90 11.51 10.57 12.40
CA ILE A 90 11.77 10.47 10.95
C ILE A 90 10.93 11.54 10.25
N THR A 91 11.59 12.46 9.55
CA THR A 91 10.91 13.63 8.95
C THR A 91 10.36 13.36 7.56
N ARG A 92 10.79 12.27 6.90
CA ARG A 92 10.26 11.85 5.60
C ARG A 92 10.15 10.33 5.54
N VAL A 93 9.01 9.85 5.05
CA VAL A 93 8.77 8.41 4.84
C VAL A 93 8.51 8.13 3.35
N PRO A 94 9.00 6.99 2.83
CA PRO A 94 8.68 6.56 1.48
C PRO A 94 7.27 5.98 1.48
N VAL A 95 6.40 6.48 0.60
CA VAL A 95 5.04 5.97 0.42
C VAL A 95 4.81 5.52 -1.01
N TRP A 96 4.04 4.45 -1.17
CA TRP A 96 3.47 4.07 -2.45
C TRP A 96 2.15 4.83 -2.66
N ILE A 97 2.16 5.74 -3.62
CA ILE A 97 1.00 6.52 -4.05
C ILE A 97 0.14 5.66 -4.95
N VAL A 98 -1.16 5.64 -4.67
CA VAL A 98 -2.16 4.92 -5.46
C VAL A 98 -3.26 5.87 -5.88
N ASP A 99 -3.63 5.80 -7.15
CA ASP A 99 -4.68 6.65 -7.66
C ASP A 99 -6.04 6.25 -7.11
N ILE A 100 -6.77 7.24 -6.61
CA ILE A 100 -8.21 7.14 -6.42
C ILE A 100 -8.82 7.32 -7.81
N GLY A 101 -8.68 6.31 -8.66
CA GLY A 101 -9.56 6.24 -9.83
C GLY A 101 -11.01 6.21 -9.34
N ASP A 102 -11.93 6.66 -10.19
CA ASP A 102 -13.33 6.36 -9.97
C ASP A 102 -13.44 4.82 -9.99
N ASP A 103 -13.59 4.24 -8.80
CA ASP A 103 -13.87 2.81 -8.58
C ASP A 103 -15.20 2.38 -9.24
N ASP A 104 -15.95 3.35 -9.78
CA ASP A 104 -17.12 3.10 -10.58
C ASP A 104 -16.73 2.32 -11.84
N PRO A 105 -17.45 1.22 -12.14
CA PRO A 105 -17.36 0.67 -13.49
C PRO A 105 -17.62 1.81 -14.46
N PRO A 106 -16.90 1.88 -15.59
CA PRO A 106 -17.12 2.93 -16.57
C PRO A 106 -18.63 3.04 -16.79
N SER A 107 -19.19 4.23 -16.52
CA SER A 107 -20.61 4.50 -16.76
C SER A 107 -20.97 3.95 -18.14
N GLU A 108 -22.10 3.26 -18.30
CA GLU A 108 -22.62 2.64 -19.53
C GLU A 108 -22.82 3.60 -20.73
N LYS A 109 -22.11 4.72 -20.78
CA LYS A 109 -21.84 5.45 -22.01
C LYS A 109 -21.08 4.49 -22.93
N LYS A 110 -21.82 3.88 -23.86
CA LYS A 110 -21.35 3.07 -25.00
C LYS A 110 -19.93 3.48 -25.42
N LYS A 111 -18.92 2.88 -24.80
CA LYS A 111 -17.59 2.81 -25.38
C LYS A 111 -17.66 1.74 -26.45
N SER A 112 -16.78 1.83 -27.45
CA SER A 112 -16.69 0.72 -28.39
C SER A 112 -16.34 -0.54 -27.60
N LEU A 113 -16.88 -1.69 -27.99
CA LEU A 113 -16.58 -2.98 -27.34
C LEU A 113 -15.06 -3.23 -27.31
N GLU A 114 -14.34 -2.70 -28.30
CA GLU A 114 -12.89 -2.75 -28.44
C GLU A 114 -12.16 -1.88 -27.39
N ASP A 115 -12.68 -0.69 -27.07
CA ASP A 115 -12.13 0.16 -26.00
C ASP A 115 -12.38 -0.44 -24.61
N GLU A 116 -13.52 -1.11 -24.40
CA GLU A 116 -13.83 -1.77 -23.12
C GLU A 116 -12.92 -2.98 -22.89
N LEU A 117 -12.79 -3.86 -23.89
CA LEU A 117 -11.91 -5.03 -23.83
C LEU A 117 -10.45 -4.64 -23.60
N ARG A 118 -9.97 -3.58 -24.27
CA ARG A 118 -8.58 -3.12 -24.15
C ARG A 118 -8.28 -2.43 -22.82
N ILE A 119 -9.27 -1.79 -22.19
CA ILE A 119 -9.10 -1.11 -20.89
C ILE A 119 -9.20 -2.11 -19.72
N GLU A 120 -10.02 -3.16 -19.83
CA GLU A 120 -10.18 -4.17 -18.77
C GLU A 120 -9.04 -5.18 -18.72
N GLU A 121 -8.45 -5.56 -19.85
CA GLU A 121 -7.37 -6.55 -19.90
C GLU A 121 -6.05 -6.07 -19.26
N GLU A 122 -5.83 -4.76 -19.12
CA GLU A 122 -4.52 -4.23 -18.74
C GLU A 122 -4.40 -3.75 -17.28
N ARG A 123 -5.49 -3.59 -16.52
CA ARG A 123 -5.44 -2.82 -15.27
C ARG A 123 -5.51 -3.68 -14.00
N THR A 124 -4.34 -4.00 -13.48
CA THR A 124 -4.18 -4.35 -12.06
C THR A 124 -4.64 -3.17 -11.20
N SER A 125 -5.63 -3.39 -10.33
CA SER A 125 -6.25 -2.34 -9.52
C SER A 125 -6.06 -2.59 -8.02
N ILE A 126 -6.05 -1.52 -7.23
CA ILE A 126 -6.05 -1.62 -5.77
C ILE A 126 -7.49 -1.46 -5.30
N ARG A 127 -7.96 -2.42 -4.51
CA ARG A 127 -9.31 -2.44 -3.96
C ARG A 127 -9.27 -2.41 -2.45
N CYS A 128 -10.20 -1.66 -1.87
CA CYS A 128 -10.42 -1.61 -0.44
C CYS A 128 -11.68 -2.37 -0.04
N TYR A 129 -11.65 -3.00 1.12
CA TYR A 129 -12.75 -3.81 1.62
C TYR A 129 -13.07 -3.45 3.08
N ALA A 130 -14.36 -3.49 3.41
CA ALA A 130 -14.86 -3.30 4.75
C ALA A 130 -14.44 -4.47 5.65
N THR A 131 -13.89 -4.20 6.83
CA THR A 131 -13.53 -5.26 7.77
C THR A 131 -14.73 -6.04 8.30
N LYS A 132 -15.91 -5.40 8.35
CA LYS A 132 -17.11 -5.96 8.98
C LYS A 132 -17.70 -7.12 8.20
N ASP A 133 -17.80 -6.96 6.88
CA ASP A 133 -18.52 -7.88 5.98
C ASP A 133 -17.76 -8.19 4.69
N ASN A 134 -16.51 -7.70 4.56
CA ASN A 134 -15.68 -7.85 3.37
C ASN A 134 -16.34 -7.28 2.09
N SER A 135 -17.30 -6.37 2.23
CA SER A 135 -17.87 -5.62 1.11
C SER A 135 -16.83 -4.67 0.51
N ARG A 136 -16.88 -4.44 -0.80
CA ARG A 136 -15.99 -3.47 -1.46
C ARG A 136 -16.35 -2.05 -1.02
N ILE A 137 -15.34 -1.24 -0.70
CA ILE A 137 -15.49 0.18 -0.39
C ILE A 137 -14.69 0.97 -1.43
N LYS A 138 -15.28 2.06 -1.93
CA LYS A 138 -14.57 3.00 -2.79
C LYS A 138 -13.46 3.72 -2.02
N MET A 139 -12.26 3.81 -2.59
CA MET A 139 -11.15 4.56 -1.98
C MET A 139 -11.51 6.04 -1.75
N SER A 140 -12.34 6.62 -2.63
CA SER A 140 -12.86 7.98 -2.49
C SER A 140 -13.63 8.19 -1.20
N ASP A 141 -14.41 7.19 -0.78
CA ASP A 141 -15.27 7.28 0.39
C ASP A 141 -14.44 7.15 1.67
N ILE A 142 -13.42 6.28 1.66
CA ILE A 142 -12.42 6.20 2.72
C ILE A 142 -11.71 7.55 2.87
N ALA A 143 -11.27 8.15 1.76
CA ALA A 143 -10.55 9.41 1.81
C ALA A 143 -11.43 10.58 2.29
N LYS A 144 -12.68 10.66 1.84
CA LYS A 144 -13.67 11.65 2.32
C LYS A 144 -13.94 11.48 3.82
N SER A 145 -14.19 10.26 4.26
CA SER A 145 -14.48 9.92 5.66
C SER A 145 -13.31 10.26 6.59
N ALA A 146 -12.09 9.88 6.20
CA ALA A 146 -10.88 10.18 6.95
C ALA A 146 -10.63 11.69 7.10
N ARG A 147 -10.84 12.48 6.04
CA ARG A 147 -10.73 13.94 6.07
C ARG A 147 -11.79 14.62 6.91
N ALA A 148 -12.99 14.04 6.97
CA ALA A 148 -14.05 14.49 7.87
C ALA A 148 -13.77 14.16 9.35
N GLY A 149 -12.60 13.57 9.67
CA GLY A 149 -12.25 13.15 11.02
C GLY A 149 -12.97 11.89 11.49
N THR A 150 -13.64 11.18 10.58
CA THR A 150 -14.32 9.92 10.90
C THR A 150 -13.29 8.80 10.89
N VAL A 151 -12.70 8.53 12.06
CA VAL A 151 -11.76 7.44 12.26
C VAL A 151 -12.53 6.18 12.64
N GLY A 152 -12.30 5.07 11.93
CA GLY A 152 -12.98 3.80 12.21
C GLY A 152 -13.50 3.06 10.99
N PHE A 153 -13.28 3.60 9.79
CA PHE A 153 -13.28 2.74 8.61
C PHE A 153 -12.12 1.77 8.74
N GLY A 154 -12.35 0.48 8.54
CA GLY A 154 -11.27 -0.49 8.60
C GLY A 154 -10.83 -0.93 10.00
N ILE A 155 -11.59 -0.69 11.08
CA ILE A 155 -11.25 -1.27 12.40
C ILE A 155 -11.00 -2.76 12.17
N LYS A 156 -9.71 -3.18 12.29
CA LYS A 156 -9.24 -4.55 12.51
C LYS A 156 -10.05 -5.11 13.67
N GLY A 157 -11.27 -5.54 13.36
CA GLY A 157 -12.27 -5.91 14.32
C GLY A 157 -11.69 -7.03 15.12
N ARG A 158 -11.74 -6.90 16.45
CA ARG A 158 -11.60 -8.01 17.39
C ARG A 158 -12.10 -9.27 16.71
N LYS A 159 -11.27 -10.32 16.66
CA LYS A 159 -11.69 -11.68 16.26
C LYS A 159 -13.14 -11.85 16.71
N ILE A 160 -14.10 -11.80 15.78
CA ILE A 160 -15.46 -12.21 16.10
C ILE A 160 -15.25 -13.67 16.43
N ARG A 161 -15.27 -13.97 17.73
CA ARG A 161 -15.16 -15.32 18.23
C ARG A 161 -16.46 -15.97 17.80
N LEU A 162 -16.53 -16.43 16.55
CA LEU A 162 -17.62 -17.28 16.09
C LEU A 162 -17.62 -18.46 17.05
N LYS A 163 -18.60 -18.46 17.95
CA LYS A 163 -18.82 -19.60 18.82
C LYS A 163 -19.23 -20.75 17.90
N LYS A 164 -18.34 -21.73 17.83
CA LYS A 164 -18.57 -23.13 17.49
C LYS A 164 -18.95 -23.42 16.03
N PHE A 165 -18.05 -24.18 15.40
CA PHE A 165 -18.24 -25.37 14.55
C PHE A 165 -17.34 -25.27 13.31
N THR A 166 -16.14 -25.84 13.44
CA THR A 166 -15.21 -26.38 12.42
C THR A 166 -13.77 -26.05 12.82
N ASN A 167 -12.93 -27.07 12.92
CA ASN A 167 -11.51 -27.00 13.30
C ASN A 167 -10.61 -26.40 12.20
N PHE A 168 -11.15 -25.55 11.33
CA PHE A 168 -10.39 -24.88 10.29
C PHE A 168 -10.24 -23.41 10.67
N PHE A 169 -9.31 -23.14 11.58
CA PHE A 169 -8.87 -21.77 11.86
C PHE A 169 -8.08 -21.26 10.66
N SER A 170 -8.78 -20.85 9.59
CA SER A 170 -8.16 -19.90 8.68
C SER A 170 -7.96 -18.62 9.49
N THR A 171 -6.71 -18.28 9.73
CA THR A 171 -6.30 -16.92 10.03
C THR A 171 -6.67 -16.08 8.81
N LEU A 172 -7.96 -15.73 8.71
CA LEU A 172 -8.50 -14.70 7.83
C LEU A 172 -7.79 -13.40 8.25
N GLY A 173 -6.58 -13.23 7.75
CA GLY A 173 -5.87 -11.97 7.77
C GLY A 173 -6.83 -10.97 7.16
N THR A 174 -7.09 -9.90 7.89
CA THR A 174 -8.05 -8.88 7.50
C THR A 174 -7.68 -8.35 6.11
N ARG A 175 -8.51 -8.68 5.12
CA ARG A 175 -8.40 -8.16 3.75
C ARG A 175 -8.92 -6.73 3.79
N HIS A 176 -8.06 -5.76 4.11
CA HIS A 176 -8.44 -4.35 4.10
C HIS A 176 -8.15 -3.71 2.76
N VAL A 177 -7.02 -4.10 2.17
CA VAL A 177 -6.57 -3.65 0.86
C VAL A 177 -6.01 -4.86 0.11
N ALA A 178 -6.43 -5.03 -1.13
CA ALA A 178 -5.94 -6.07 -2.02
C ALA A 178 -5.57 -5.47 -3.37
N VAL A 179 -4.68 -6.16 -4.06
CA VAL A 179 -4.45 -5.94 -5.49
C VAL A 179 -5.23 -6.97 -6.27
N VAL A 180 -5.99 -6.51 -7.25
CA VAL A 180 -6.82 -7.37 -8.09
C VAL A 180 -6.31 -7.29 -9.51
N ALA A 181 -5.91 -8.45 -10.04
CA ALA A 181 -5.54 -8.62 -11.44
C ALA A 181 -6.75 -8.49 -12.37
N HIS A 182 -6.48 -8.30 -13.67
CA HIS A 182 -7.49 -8.25 -14.72
C HIS A 182 -8.38 -9.50 -14.75
N ASN A 183 -7.82 -10.68 -14.48
CA ASN A 183 -8.57 -11.95 -14.41
C ASN A 183 -9.37 -12.14 -13.10
N GLY A 184 -9.46 -11.11 -12.26
CA GLY A 184 -10.16 -11.16 -10.97
C GLY A 184 -9.38 -11.82 -9.83
N LEU A 185 -8.14 -12.28 -10.08
CA LEU A 185 -7.31 -12.86 -9.02
C LEU A 185 -6.91 -11.78 -8.01
N GLU A 186 -7.26 -12.01 -6.75
CA GLU A 186 -6.94 -11.11 -5.64
C GLU A 186 -5.68 -11.56 -4.89
N VAL A 187 -4.74 -10.64 -4.72
CA VAL A 187 -3.55 -10.82 -3.90
C VAL A 187 -3.55 -9.80 -2.78
N LYS A 188 -3.20 -10.26 -1.56
CA LYS A 188 -3.06 -9.36 -0.42
C LYS A 188 -2.01 -8.29 -0.72
N LEU A 189 -2.33 -7.03 -0.41
CA LEU A 189 -1.43 -5.90 -0.64
C LEU A 189 -0.03 -6.14 -0.07
N GLU A 190 0.08 -6.72 1.14
CA GLU A 190 1.35 -7.01 1.83
C GLU A 190 2.36 -7.86 1.03
N LYS A 191 1.87 -8.66 0.07
CA LYS A 191 2.71 -9.51 -0.78
C LYS A 191 3.32 -8.75 -1.95
N VAL A 192 2.71 -7.63 -2.33
CA VAL A 192 3.00 -6.91 -3.56
C VAL A 192 3.40 -5.46 -3.31
N THR A 193 3.25 -4.97 -2.07
CA THR A 193 3.75 -3.66 -1.65
C THR A 193 5.25 -3.56 -1.91
N PRO A 194 5.72 -2.51 -2.61
CA PRO A 194 7.13 -2.23 -2.76
C PRO A 194 7.83 -2.18 -1.40
N ARG A 195 9.07 -2.68 -1.36
CA ARG A 195 9.88 -2.72 -0.15
C ARG A 195 11.08 -1.83 -0.31
N ILE A 196 11.48 -1.17 0.78
CA ILE A 196 12.68 -0.35 0.86
C ILE A 196 13.53 -0.82 2.03
N MET A 197 14.86 -0.69 1.89
CA MET A 197 15.75 -1.03 2.99
C MET A 197 15.51 -0.09 4.17
N TRP A 198 15.48 -0.66 5.36
CA TRP A 198 15.24 0.06 6.59
C TRP A 198 16.24 1.20 6.81
N GLY A 199 17.52 1.02 6.49
CA GLY A 199 18.54 2.07 6.63
C GLY A 199 18.22 3.32 5.80
N VAL A 200 17.68 3.15 4.59
CA VAL A 200 17.27 4.27 3.74
C VAL A 200 16.05 4.97 4.31
N TRP A 201 15.03 4.21 4.71
CA TRP A 201 13.86 4.76 5.38
C TRP A 201 14.26 5.52 6.65
N ALA A 202 15.03 4.90 7.55
CA ALA A 202 15.48 5.49 8.81
C ALA A 202 16.32 6.75 8.60
N SER A 203 17.08 6.83 7.49
CA SER A 203 17.80 8.04 7.10
C SER A 203 16.92 9.19 6.59
N SER A 204 15.59 9.02 6.59
CA SER A 204 14.61 9.96 6.00
C SER A 204 14.85 10.23 4.51
N GLY A 205 15.35 9.22 3.78
CA GLY A 205 15.66 9.36 2.34
C GLY A 205 16.86 10.25 2.05
N ARG A 206 17.73 10.52 3.05
CA ARG A 206 19.03 11.18 2.82
C ARG A 206 19.98 10.33 2.00
N LEU A 207 19.75 9.02 1.94
CA LEU A 207 20.33 8.11 0.95
C LEU A 207 19.35 8.01 -0.22
N ASN A 208 19.84 8.20 -1.46
CA ASN A 208 19.00 8.12 -2.65
C ASN A 208 18.29 6.76 -2.73
N ALA A 209 16.96 6.78 -2.72
CA ALA A 209 16.13 5.57 -2.65
C ALA A 209 16.31 4.66 -3.88
N THR A 210 16.60 5.25 -5.03
CA THR A 210 16.89 4.55 -6.29
C THR A 210 18.10 3.63 -6.18
N ASP A 211 19.13 4.02 -5.45
CA ASP A 211 20.39 3.27 -5.32
C ASP A 211 20.20 1.96 -4.55
N VAL A 212 19.12 1.88 -3.77
CA VAL A 212 18.91 0.80 -2.81
C VAL A 212 17.88 -0.23 -3.27
N ILE A 213 16.92 0.15 -4.11
CA ILE A 213 16.01 -0.81 -4.75
C ILE A 213 16.79 -1.76 -5.69
N VAL A 214 17.90 -1.29 -6.27
CA VAL A 214 18.79 -2.09 -7.13
C VAL A 214 19.38 -3.30 -6.40
N HIS A 215 19.62 -3.22 -5.09
CA HIS A 215 20.23 -4.31 -4.33
C HIS A 215 19.29 -5.51 -4.04
N GLN A 216 17.96 -5.37 -4.19
CA GLN A 216 17.05 -6.51 -4.03
C GLN A 216 17.06 -7.48 -5.23
N LYS A 217 17.47 -7.02 -6.43
CA LYS A 217 17.50 -7.85 -7.65
C LYS A 217 18.49 -9.00 -7.59
N SER A 218 19.49 -8.98 -6.71
CA SER A 218 20.53 -10.03 -6.65
C SER A 218 20.17 -11.24 -5.77
N GLN A 219 19.04 -11.20 -5.06
CA GLN A 219 18.70 -12.20 -4.02
C GLN A 219 17.50 -13.10 -4.38
N LEU A 220 16.75 -12.82 -5.45
CA LEU A 220 15.66 -13.69 -5.92
C LEU A 220 16.12 -14.44 -7.17
N LYS A 221 16.82 -15.56 -6.96
CA LYS A 221 16.93 -16.63 -7.96
C LYS A 221 15.83 -17.66 -7.63
N PHE A 222 14.90 -17.86 -8.56
CA PHE A 222 14.02 -19.03 -8.56
C PHE A 222 14.75 -20.20 -9.19
#